data_AF-A0A497A0Q8-F1
#
_entry.id   AF-A0A497A0Q8-F1
#
_cell.length_a   1.000
_cell.length_b   1.000
_cell.length_c   1.000
_cell.angle_alpha   90.00
_cell.angle_beta   90.00
_cell.angle_gamma   90.00
#
_symmetry.space_group_name_H-M   'P 1'
#
loop_
_entity.id
_entity.type
_entity.pdbx_description
1 polymer ?
#
loop_
_entity_poly.entity_id
_entity_poly.type
_entity_poly.pdbx_seq_one_letter_code
_entity_poly.pdbx_strand_id
1 'polypeptide(L)'
;MGVETITYGKVTWTNIARPTPDDIAVLRRNFEFHPLDLEDCLSRIERPKIDEYENYLFIVMHFPVYDKNRRITRPSEVDFFIGSGYLVTVHDGILKPLV
;
A
#
# COMPACT_ATOMS: atom_id res chain seq x y z
N MET A 1 12.12 -10.77 -3.01
CA MET A 1 11.71 -9.62 -2.19
C MET A 1 10.69 -8.86 -3.02
N GLY A 2 9.53 -8.52 -2.44
CA GLY A 2 8.48 -7.77 -3.14
C GLY A 2 8.63 -6.26 -3.00
N VAL A 3 9.77 -5.79 -2.50
CA VAL A 3 10.05 -4.38 -2.25
C VAL A 3 10.86 -3.82 -3.42
N GLU A 4 10.35 -2.76 -4.03
CA GLU A 4 11.02 -1.99 -5.09
C GLU A 4 11.02 -0.52 -4.70
N THR A 5 12.12 0.18 -4.96
CA THR A 5 12.24 1.61 -4.65
C THR A 5 12.76 2.38 -5.85
N ILE A 6 12.09 3.49 -6.18
CA ILE A 6 12.47 4.39 -7.26
C ILE A 6 12.48 5.82 -6.73
N THR A 7 13.57 6.54 -6.93
CA THR A 7 13.66 7.97 -6.59
C THR A 7 13.66 8.80 -7.87
N TYR A 8 12.78 9.80 -7.93
CA TYR A 8 12.76 10.79 -8.99
C TYR A 8 12.62 12.20 -8.41
N GLY A 9 13.61 13.05 -8.66
CA GLY A 9 13.68 14.39 -8.06
C GLY A 9 13.76 14.30 -6.54
N LYS A 10 12.77 14.88 -5.84
CA LYS A 10 12.67 14.89 -4.37
C LYS A 10 11.73 13.82 -3.80
N VAL A 11 11.18 12.94 -4.65
CA VAL A 11 10.21 11.92 -4.23
C VAL A 11 10.82 10.54 -4.36
N THR A 12 10.76 9.76 -3.29
CA THR A 12 11.08 8.33 -3.29
C THR A 12 9.80 7.53 -3.19
N TRP A 13 9.54 6.68 -4.18
CA TRP A 13 8.46 5.72 -4.15
C TRP A 13 8.98 4.35 -3.74
N THR A 14 8.43 3.80 -2.66
CA THR A 14 8.66 2.42 -2.23
C THR A 14 7.39 1.61 -2.47
N ASN A 15 7.46 0.60 -3.34
CA ASN A 15 6.39 -0.33 -3.62
C ASN A 15 6.64 -1.66 -2.91
N ILE A 16 5.68 -2.14 -2.13
CA ILE A 16 5.75 -3.38 -1.36
C ILE A 16 4.62 -4.32 -1.82
N ALA A 17 4.98 -5.32 -2.62
CA ALA A 17 4.09 -6.38 -3.07
C ALA A 17 4.20 -7.61 -2.16
N ARG A 18 3.04 -8.16 -1.74
CA ARG A 18 2.92 -9.29 -0.80
C ARG A 18 3.70 -9.00 0.49
N PRO A 19 3.29 -7.99 1.28
CA PRO A 19 4.03 -7.57 2.47
C PRO A 19 4.18 -8.72 3.47
N THR A 20 5.33 -8.74 4.13
CA THR A 20 5.62 -9.60 5.27
C THR A 20 5.65 -8.76 6.55
N PRO A 21 5.52 -9.39 7.74
CA PRO A 21 5.69 -8.68 9.01
C PRO A 21 7.04 -7.94 9.11
N ASP A 22 8.09 -8.45 8.48
CA ASP A 22 9.41 -7.80 8.45
C ASP A 22 9.38 -6.51 7.62
N ASP A 23 8.67 -6.48 6.50
CA ASP A 23 8.48 -5.28 5.68
C ASP A 23 7.75 -4.19 6.47
N ILE A 24 6.70 -4.57 7.19
CA ILE A 24 5.95 -3.65 8.06
C ILE A 24 6.81 -3.16 9.24
N ALA A 25 7.65 -4.03 9.79
CA ALA A 25 8.60 -3.64 10.83
C ALA A 25 9.65 -2.64 10.30
N VAL A 26 10.06 -2.74 9.04
CA VAL A 26 10.92 -1.74 8.38
C VAL A 26 10.19 -0.40 8.25
N LEU A 27 8.92 -0.40 7.81
CA LEU A 27 8.12 0.83 7.73
C LEU A 27 7.99 1.50 9.09
N ARG A 28 7.67 0.72 10.14
CA ARG A 28 7.56 1.21 11.53
C ARG A 28 8.84 1.86 12.05
N ARG A 29 10.02 1.38 11.62
CA ARG A 29 11.32 1.93 12.06
C ARG A 29 11.74 3.17 11.29
N ASN A 30 11.35 3.27 10.02
CA ASN A 30 11.82 4.31 9.11
C ASN A 30 10.85 5.49 8.99
N PHE A 31 9.59 5.28 9.36
CA PHE A 31 8.53 6.28 9.27
C PHE A 31 7.76 6.36 10.59
N GLU A 32 7.20 7.53 10.87
CA GLU A 32 6.34 7.77 12.03
C GLU A 32 4.86 7.46 11.70
N PHE A 33 4.62 6.33 11.01
CA PHE A 33 3.26 5.90 10.69
C PHE A 33 2.51 5.44 11.94
N HIS A 34 1.21 5.74 11.96
CA HIS A 34 0.33 5.32 13.02
C HIS A 34 0.28 3.78 13.08
N PRO A 35 0.35 3.18 14.29
CA PRO A 35 0.39 1.72 14.42
C PRO A 35 -0.80 1.00 13.77
N LEU A 36 -2.00 1.60 13.80
CA LEU A 36 -3.19 1.02 13.18
C LEU A 36 -3.08 0.96 11.65
N ASP A 37 -2.52 1.98 11.00
CA ASP A 37 -2.35 1.98 9.53
C ASP A 37 -1.36 0.87 9.09
N LEU A 38 -0.35 0.59 9.92
CA LEU A 38 0.59 -0.51 9.69
C LEU A 38 -0.05 -1.88 9.91
N GLU A 39 -1.02 -1.99 10.83
CA GLU A 39 -1.80 -3.20 11.06
C GLU A 39 -2.78 -3.44 9.90
N ASP A 40 -3.40 -2.39 9.38
CA ASP A 40 -4.28 -2.41 8.20
C ASP A 40 -3.55 -3.02 6.99
N CYS A 41 -2.26 -2.70 6.79
CA CYS A 41 -1.43 -3.28 5.72
C CYS A 41 -1.25 -4.81 5.81
N LEU A 42 -1.55 -5.43 6.95
CA LEU A 42 -1.52 -6.88 7.16
C LEU A 42 -2.93 -7.50 7.23
N SER A 43 -3.96 -6.66 7.30
CA SER A 43 -5.36 -7.08 7.25
C SER A 43 -5.69 -7.67 5.88
N ARG A 44 -6.79 -8.44 5.85
CA ARG A 44 -7.15 -9.18 4.65
C ARG A 44 -7.86 -8.30 3.61
N ILE A 45 -8.79 -7.45 4.05
CA ILE A 45 -9.46 -6.42 3.26
C ILE A 45 -9.96 -5.33 4.22
N GLU A 46 -9.44 -4.12 4.13
CA GLU A 46 -9.94 -2.96 4.85
C GLU A 46 -11.01 -2.20 4.05
N ARG A 47 -11.72 -1.27 4.70
CA ARG A 47 -12.67 -0.40 3.98
C ARG A 47 -11.91 0.75 3.33
N PRO A 48 -12.24 1.14 2.08
CA PRO A 48 -11.64 2.32 1.47
C PRO A 48 -11.87 3.57 2.32
N LYS A 49 -10.79 4.28 2.61
CA LYS A 49 -10.76 5.44 3.51
C LYS A 49 -9.59 6.36 3.18
N ILE A 50 -9.64 7.55 3.75
CA ILE A 50 -8.53 8.50 3.81
C ILE A 50 -8.41 8.92 5.27
N ASP A 51 -7.28 8.60 5.89
CA ASP A 51 -6.92 9.07 7.22
C ASP A 51 -5.83 10.14 7.07
N GLU A 52 -6.08 11.33 7.61
CA GLU A 52 -5.19 12.49 7.51
C GLU A 52 -4.43 12.70 8.82
N TYR A 53 -3.11 12.70 8.73
CA TYR A 53 -2.18 12.99 9.82
C TYR A 53 -1.37 14.24 9.51
N GLU A 54 -0.69 14.80 10.52
CA GLU A 54 0.13 16.01 10.36
C GLU A 54 1.20 15.87 9.27
N ASN A 55 1.80 14.69 9.14
CA ASN A 55 2.97 14.46 8.29
C ASN A 55 2.69 13.60 7.04
N TYR A 56 1.52 12.98 6.95
CA TYR A 56 1.18 12.07 5.84
C TYR A 56 -0.32 11.80 5.72
N LEU A 57 -0.71 11.30 4.55
CA LEU A 57 -2.02 10.70 4.30
C LEU A 57 -1.89 9.18 4.24
N PHE A 58 -2.79 8.48 4.91
CA PHE A 58 -3.03 7.05 4.71
C PHE A 58 -4.29 6.87 3.87
N ILE A 59 -4.19 6.14 2.76
CA ILE A 59 -5.33 5.92 1.85
C ILE A 59 -5.44 4.43 1.59
N VAL A 60 -6.64 3.88 1.77
CA VAL A 60 -6.99 2.53 1.33
C VAL A 60 -7.85 2.65 0.08
N MET A 61 -7.39 2.10 -1.05
CA MET A 61 -8.17 2.08 -2.29
C MET A 61 -8.41 0.66 -2.81
N HIS A 62 -9.60 0.44 -3.36
CA HIS A 62 -9.96 -0.82 -4.01
C HIS A 62 -10.02 -0.68 -5.53
N PHE A 63 -9.40 -1.63 -6.21
CA PHE A 63 -9.44 -1.78 -7.65
C PHE A 63 -10.21 -3.04 -8.03
N PRO A 64 -11.08 -3.00 -9.05
CA PRO A 64 -11.81 -4.17 -9.50
C PRO A 64 -10.90 -5.12 -10.28
N VAL A 65 -10.75 -6.36 -9.80
CA VAL A 65 -10.03 -7.44 -10.49
C VAL A 65 -11.03 -8.51 -10.92
N TYR A 66 -11.15 -8.72 -12.22
CA TYR A 66 -12.06 -9.73 -12.77
C TYR A 66 -11.44 -11.13 -12.76
N ASP A 67 -12.01 -12.05 -11.98
CA ASP A 67 -11.66 -13.47 -11.98
C ASP A 67 -12.44 -14.19 -13.09
N LYS A 68 -11.75 -14.50 -14.19
CA LYS A 68 -12.33 -15.18 -15.36
C LYS A 68 -12.84 -16.59 -15.05
N ASN A 69 -12.20 -17.30 -14.12
CA ASN A 69 -12.55 -18.69 -13.80
C ASN A 69 -13.85 -18.74 -12.99
N ARG A 70 -14.00 -17.82 -12.03
CA ARG A 70 -15.17 -17.72 -11.16
C ARG A 70 -16.27 -16.82 -11.73
N ARG A 71 -15.97 -16.05 -12.79
CA ARG A 71 -16.86 -15.05 -13.42
C ARG A 71 -17.37 -14.00 -12.43
N ILE A 72 -16.51 -13.56 -11.52
CA ILE A 72 -16.82 -12.54 -10.50
C ILE A 72 -15.74 -11.46 -10.48
N THR A 73 -16.13 -10.25 -10.10
CA THR A 73 -15.19 -9.16 -9.79
C THR A 73 -14.91 -9.16 -8.30
N ARG A 74 -13.63 -9.07 -7.93
CA ARG A 74 -13.16 -8.97 -6.54
C ARG A 74 -12.41 -7.66 -6.35
N PRO A 75 -12.49 -7.04 -5.17
CA PRO A 75 -11.59 -5.95 -4.84
C PRO A 75 -10.17 -6.50 -4.70
N SER A 76 -9.20 -5.74 -5.18
CA SER A 76 -7.80 -5.83 -4.77
C SER A 76 -7.42 -4.47 -4.18
N GLU A 77 -6.80 -4.53 -3.02
CA GLU A 77 -6.51 -3.38 -2.18
C GLU A 77 -5.10 -2.86 -2.46
N VAL A 78 -4.97 -1.54 -2.43
CA VAL A 78 -3.67 -0.87 -2.37
C VAL A 78 -3.76 0.18 -1.28
N ASP A 79 -2.81 0.10 -0.36
CA ASP A 79 -2.62 1.07 0.70
C ASP A 79 -1.56 2.06 0.29
N PHE A 80 -1.79 3.34 0.57
CA PHE A 80 -0.90 4.43 0.22
C PHE A 80 -0.53 5.20 1.47
N PHE A 81 0.76 5.34 1.73
CA PHE A 81 1.28 6.37 2.61
C PHE A 81 1.90 7.48 1.76
N ILE A 82 1.37 8.69 1.87
CA ILE A 82 1.79 9.83 1.06
C ILE A 82 2.25 10.94 2.00
N GLY A 83 3.53 11.29 1.96
CA GLY A 83 4.09 12.37 2.77
C GLY A 83 5.09 13.21 2.00
N SER A 84 5.72 14.15 2.71
CA SER A 84 6.70 15.05 2.09
C SER A 84 7.92 14.28 1.60
N GLY A 85 8.05 14.15 0.28
CA GLY A 85 9.18 13.49 -0.37
C GLY A 85 9.10 11.97 -0.47
N TYR A 86 7.97 11.35 -0.14
CA TYR A 86 7.80 9.91 -0.34
C TYR A 86 6.39 9.48 -0.71
N LEU A 87 6.34 8.32 -1.36
CA LEU A 87 5.15 7.51 -1.56
C LEU A 87 5.50 6.09 -1.12
N VAL A 88 4.65 5.46 -0.31
CA VAL A 88 4.73 4.02 -0.05
C VAL A 88 3.44 3.38 -0.52
N THR A 89 3.54 2.32 -1.33
CA THR A 89 2.39 1.49 -1.71
C THR A 89 2.54 0.10 -1.16
N VAL A 90 1.48 -0.43 -0.54
CA VAL A 90 1.44 -1.81 -0.03
C VAL A 90 0.27 -2.53 -0.68
N HIS A 91 0.51 -3.71 -1.26
CA HIS A 91 -0.53 -4.46 -1.96
C HIS A 91 -0.21 -5.96 -2.09
N ASP A 92 -1.20 -6.76 -2.45
CA ASP A 92 -1.11 -8.22 -2.62
C ASP A 92 -0.35 -8.70 -3.88
N GLY A 93 0.05 -7.77 -4.76
CA GLY A 93 0.79 -8.05 -5.98
C GLY A 93 -0.03 -8.61 -7.15
N ILE A 94 -1.36 -8.60 -7.13
CA ILE A 94 -2.18 -9.07 -8.28
C ILE A 94 -2.57 -7.97 -9.26
N LEU A 95 -2.51 -6.70 -8.86
CA LEU A 95 -2.82 -5.59 -9.76
C LEU A 95 -1.77 -5.43 -10.85
N LYS A 96 -2.26 -5.27 -12.08
CA LYS A 96 -1.44 -4.95 -13.24
C LYS A 96 -1.57 -3.45 -13.54
N PRO A 97 -0.48 -2.81 -14.00
CA PRO A 97 -0.56 -1.48 -14.60
C PRO A 97 -1.61 -1.45 -15.71
N LEU A 98 -2.28 -0.31 -15.87
CA LEU A 98 -3.33 -0.12 -16.87
C LEU A 98 -2.80 -0.07 -18.32
N VAL A 99 -1.47 -0.08 -18.51
CA VAL A 99 -0.80 -0.01 -19.82
C VAL A 99 0.36 -0.99 -19.93
#